data_AF-A0A2H0PAX7-F1
#
_entry.id   AF-A0A2H0PAX7-F1
#
_cell.length_a   1.000
_cell.length_b   1.000
_cell.length_c   1.000
_cell.angle_alpha   90.00
_cell.angle_beta   90.00
_cell.angle_gamma   90.00
#
_symmetry.space_group_name_H-M   'P 1'
#
loop_
_entity.id
_entity.type
_entity.pdbx_description
1 polymer ?
#
loop_
_entity_poly.entity_id
_entity_poly.type
_entity_poly.pdbx_seq_one_letter_code
_entity_poly.pdbx_strand_id
1 'polypeptide(L)'
;MKMQKETAAVKRWFASPRFKGIKRIYSAREVVEQSGTIRADYAVARSAAEGFYERLRTLFARGKSITTFGPYSPGQAVSIKRAGIEGIYLGGWATSAKGSITEDPGPDLASYPLSQVPDEAAP
;
A
#
# COMPACT_ATOMS: atom_id res chain seq x y z
N MET A 1 15.10 22.08 18.26
CA MET A 1 14.50 22.74 17.07
C MET A 1 14.07 21.76 15.95
N LYS A 2 14.84 20.71 15.62
CA LYS A 2 14.49 19.72 14.57
C LYS A 2 13.14 19.00 14.81
N MET A 3 12.94 18.44 16.01
CA MET A 3 11.70 17.74 16.40
C MET A 3 10.43 18.58 16.22
N GLN A 4 10.46 19.86 16.62
CA GLN A 4 9.31 20.76 16.49
C GLN A 4 8.98 21.04 15.01
N LYS A 5 10.00 21.25 14.16
CA LYS A 5 9.83 21.46 12.72
C LYS A 5 9.21 20.23 12.04
N GLU A 6 9.72 19.03 12.37
CA GLU A 6 9.20 17.77 11.84
C GLU A 6 7.77 17.50 12.31
N THR A 7 7.48 17.72 13.60
CA THR A 7 6.13 17.60 14.15
C THR A 7 5.16 18.54 13.42
N ALA A 8 5.57 19.79 13.18
CA ALA A 8 4.76 20.75 12.43
C ALA A 8 4.55 20.31 10.97
N ALA A 9 5.55 19.71 10.32
CA ALA A 9 5.41 19.17 8.98
C ALA A 9 4.42 18.00 8.92
N VAL A 10 4.51 17.04 9.86
CA VAL A 10 3.56 15.92 9.96
C VAL A 10 2.15 16.43 10.26
N LYS A 11 1.99 17.42 11.14
CA LYS A 11 0.68 18.06 11.39
C LYS A 11 0.08 18.66 10.12
N ARG A 12 0.87 19.42 9.33
CA ARG A 12 0.41 19.98 8.05
C ARG A 12 0.05 18.88 7.05
N TRP A 13 0.85 17.83 6.97
CA TRP A 13 0.57 16.68 6.10
C TRP A 13 -0.74 15.98 6.50
N PHE A 14 -0.96 15.73 7.80
CA PHE A 14 -2.21 15.16 8.32
C PHE A 14 -3.44 16.02 8.03
N ALA A 15 -3.28 17.35 8.00
CA ALA A 15 -4.36 18.29 7.68
C ALA A 15 -4.65 18.41 6.17
N SER A 16 -3.85 17.77 5.30
CA SER A 16 -4.08 17.81 3.85
C SER A 16 -5.43 17.16 3.46
N PRO A 17 -6.04 17.58 2.33
CA PRO A 17 -7.31 17.02 1.86
C PRO A 17 -7.32 15.49 1.75
N ARG A 18 -6.15 14.88 1.49
CA ARG A 18 -5.98 13.42 1.40
C ARG A 18 -6.55 12.67 2.60
N PHE A 19 -6.39 13.23 3.80
CA PHE A 19 -6.76 12.58 5.06
C PHE A 19 -8.07 13.10 5.65
N LYS A 20 -8.87 13.84 4.89
CA LYS A 20 -10.19 14.30 5.35
C LYS A 20 -11.04 13.10 5.77
N GLY A 21 -11.52 13.11 7.01
CA GLY A 21 -12.33 12.02 7.59
C GLY A 21 -11.53 10.89 8.26
N ILE A 22 -10.19 10.91 8.19
CA ILE A 22 -9.35 9.92 8.88
C ILE A 22 -9.12 10.33 10.34
N LYS A 23 -9.59 9.51 11.28
CA LYS A 23 -9.32 9.66 12.72
C LYS A 23 -8.03 8.91 13.09
N ARG A 24 -7.06 9.62 13.66
CA ARG A 24 -5.84 9.03 14.25
C ARG A 24 -5.96 9.05 15.77
N ILE A 25 -5.65 7.94 16.41
CA ILE A 25 -5.64 7.79 17.87
C ILE A 25 -4.26 8.09 18.48
N TYR A 26 -3.41 8.77 17.72
CA TYR A 26 -2.06 9.18 18.06
C TYR A 26 -1.78 10.56 17.46
N SER A 27 -0.83 11.26 18.04
CA SER A 27 -0.41 12.59 17.66
C SER A 27 0.69 12.57 16.58
N ALA A 28 0.85 13.70 15.89
CA ALA A 28 1.97 13.90 14.98
C ALA A 28 3.33 13.80 15.69
N ARG A 29 3.39 14.13 16.98
CA ARG A 29 4.61 14.06 17.78
C ARG A 29 5.03 12.61 17.99
N GLU A 30 4.10 11.74 18.39
CA GLU A 30 4.36 10.30 18.58
C GLU A 30 4.87 9.65 17.29
N VAL A 31 4.37 10.08 16.13
CA VAL A 31 4.89 9.61 14.83
C VAL A 31 6.33 10.05 14.57
N VAL A 32 6.69 11.29 14.90
CA VAL A 32 8.08 11.76 14.74
C VAL A 32 9.01 11.08 15.74
N GLU A 33 8.55 10.81 16.97
CA GLU A 33 9.34 10.10 17.98
C GLU A 33 9.73 8.68 17.52
N GLN A 34 8.87 8.00 16.75
CA GLN A 34 9.15 6.67 16.19
C GLN A 34 9.86 6.69 14.83
N SER A 35 10.10 7.87 14.25
CA SER A 35 10.61 7.99 12.88
C SER A 35 12.12 7.74 12.71
N GLY A 36 12.87 7.67 13.80
CA GLY A 36 14.33 7.65 13.75
C GLY A 36 14.96 8.94 13.19
N THR A 37 16.29 8.97 13.14
CA THR A 37 17.06 10.13 12.67
C THR A 37 17.53 10.02 11.22
N ILE A 38 17.60 8.79 10.69
CA ILE A 38 17.94 8.45 9.31
C ILE A 38 16.63 8.17 8.58
N ARG A 39 16.34 8.97 7.54
CA ARG A 39 15.09 8.86 6.78
C ARG A 39 15.31 7.94 5.58
N ALA A 40 14.60 6.82 5.53
CA ALA A 40 14.44 6.03 4.31
C ALA A 40 13.39 6.70 3.41
N ASP A 41 13.64 6.74 2.10
CA ASP A 41 12.63 7.15 1.11
C ASP A 41 12.05 5.92 0.42
N TYR A 42 10.73 5.93 0.22
CA TYR A 42 9.99 4.86 -0.45
C TYR A 42 9.34 5.41 -1.72
N ALA A 43 10.16 5.89 -2.65
CA ALA A 43 9.73 6.67 -3.80
C ALA A 43 8.66 5.95 -4.66
N VAL A 44 8.84 4.64 -4.90
CA VAL A 44 7.88 3.82 -5.67
C VAL A 44 6.53 3.76 -4.95
N ALA A 45 6.52 3.39 -3.66
CA ALA A 45 5.30 3.29 -2.87
C ALA A 45 4.59 4.65 -2.73
N ARG A 46 5.35 5.73 -2.50
CA ARG A 46 4.82 7.10 -2.40
C ARG A 46 4.15 7.53 -3.71
N SER A 47 4.87 7.43 -4.83
CA SER A 47 4.36 7.85 -6.14
C SER A 47 3.13 7.03 -6.55
N ALA A 48 3.16 5.72 -6.35
CA ALA A 48 2.01 4.85 -6.61
C ALA A 48 0.80 5.21 -5.74
N ALA A 49 0.98 5.44 -4.44
CA ALA A 49 -0.10 5.79 -3.51
C ALA A 49 -0.69 7.20 -3.74
N GLU A 50 0.11 8.14 -4.24
CA GLU A 50 -0.34 9.47 -4.66
C GLU A 50 -1.19 9.38 -5.93
N GLY A 51 -0.66 8.76 -7.00
CA GLY A 51 -1.40 8.60 -8.25
C GLY A 51 -2.67 7.76 -8.12
N PHE A 52 -2.61 6.66 -7.35
CA PHE A 52 -3.76 5.79 -7.14
C PHE A 52 -4.88 6.47 -6.36
N TYR A 53 -4.55 7.29 -5.36
CA TYR A 53 -5.54 8.09 -4.63
C TYR A 53 -6.28 9.05 -5.56
N GLU A 54 -5.55 9.85 -6.35
CA GLU A 54 -6.17 10.80 -7.29
C GLU A 54 -7.06 10.08 -8.32
N ARG A 55 -6.63 8.90 -8.80
CA ARG A 55 -7.43 8.08 -9.71
C ARG A 55 -8.73 7.59 -9.06
N LEU A 56 -8.66 7.04 -7.85
CA LEU A 56 -9.83 6.57 -7.11
C LEU A 56 -10.81 7.72 -6.81
N ARG A 57 -10.30 8.90 -6.43
CA ARG A 57 -11.14 10.09 -6.21
C ARG A 57 -11.85 10.54 -7.49
N THR A 58 -11.14 10.53 -8.61
CA THR A 58 -11.69 10.88 -9.93
C THR A 58 -12.80 9.90 -10.35
N LEU A 59 -12.58 8.60 -10.16
CA LEU A 59 -13.58 7.57 -10.49
C LEU A 59 -14.81 7.67 -9.58
N PHE A 60 -14.60 7.84 -8.27
CA PHE A 60 -15.69 8.02 -7.31
C PHE A 60 -16.58 9.21 -7.66
N ALA A 61 -15.99 10.37 -7.99
CA ALA A 61 -16.74 11.56 -8.41
C ALA A 61 -17.57 11.34 -9.69
N ARG A 62 -17.23 10.34 -10.50
CA ARG A 62 -17.94 9.96 -11.73
C ARG A 62 -18.87 8.75 -11.54
N GLY A 63 -19.02 8.24 -10.32
CA GLY A 63 -19.78 7.01 -10.04
C GLY A 63 -19.18 5.76 -10.68
N LYS A 64 -17.86 5.72 -10.88
CA LYS A 64 -17.12 4.60 -11.48
C LYS A 64 -16.20 3.92 -10.46
N SER A 65 -15.74 2.72 -10.80
CA SER A 65 -14.80 1.92 -10.01
C SER A 65 -13.67 1.37 -10.89
N ILE A 66 -12.64 0.85 -10.23
CA ILE A 66 -11.66 -0.05 -10.84
C ILE A 66 -12.12 -1.48 -10.53
N THR A 67 -12.36 -2.27 -11.56
CA THR A 67 -12.55 -3.72 -11.42
C THR A 67 -11.20 -4.39 -11.67
N THR A 68 -10.76 -5.26 -10.76
CA THR A 68 -9.47 -5.95 -10.85
C THR A 68 -9.56 -7.34 -10.24
N PHE A 69 -8.50 -8.13 -10.42
CA PHE A 69 -8.31 -9.45 -9.85
C PHE A 69 -6.82 -9.67 -9.54
N GLY A 70 -6.51 -10.72 -8.79
CA GLY A 70 -5.15 -11.02 -8.40
C GLY A 70 -4.35 -11.78 -9.45
N PRO A 71 -3.11 -11.35 -9.77
CA PRO A 71 -2.20 -12.15 -10.57
C PRO A 71 -1.61 -13.29 -9.72
N TYR A 72 -1.47 -14.47 -10.31
CA TYR A 72 -0.72 -15.60 -9.75
C TYR A 72 0.78 -15.53 -10.03
N SER A 73 1.21 -14.67 -10.96
CA SER A 73 2.62 -14.51 -11.35
C SER A 73 2.93 -13.09 -11.82
N PRO A 74 4.21 -12.68 -11.82
CA PRO A 74 4.61 -11.39 -12.37
C PRO A 74 4.21 -11.21 -13.85
N GLY A 75 4.25 -12.28 -14.65
CA GLY A 75 3.80 -12.25 -16.06
C GLY A 75 2.31 -11.94 -16.20
N GLN A 76 1.48 -12.46 -15.29
CA GLN A 76 0.06 -12.12 -15.26
C GLN A 76 -0.16 -10.66 -14.83
N ALA A 77 0.62 -10.13 -13.90
CA ALA A 77 0.56 -8.72 -13.51
C ALA A 77 0.84 -7.78 -14.70
N VAL A 78 1.85 -8.11 -15.52
CA VAL A 78 2.13 -7.39 -16.78
C VAL A 78 0.96 -7.48 -17.75
N SER A 79 0.34 -8.66 -17.87
CA SER A 79 -0.80 -8.89 -18.76
C SER A 79 -2.03 -8.08 -18.33
N ILE A 80 -2.33 -8.03 -17.02
CA ILE A 80 -3.39 -7.19 -16.42
C ILE A 80 -3.16 -5.72 -16.77
N LYS A 81 -1.93 -5.23 -16.62
CA LYS A 81 -1.59 -3.85 -16.96
C LYS A 81 -1.75 -3.55 -18.45
N ARG A 82 -1.32 -4.46 -19.32
CA ARG A 82 -1.47 -4.34 -20.79
C ARG A 82 -2.93 -4.36 -21.23
N ALA A 83 -3.79 -5.07 -20.52
CA ALA A 83 -5.24 -5.07 -20.73
C ALA A 83 -5.92 -3.76 -20.27
N GLY A 84 -5.17 -2.81 -19.69
CA GLY A 84 -5.68 -1.50 -19.29
C GLY A 84 -6.27 -1.45 -17.88
N ILE A 85 -6.10 -2.51 -17.07
CA ILE A 85 -6.55 -2.50 -15.68
C ILE A 85 -5.62 -1.59 -14.85
N GLU A 86 -6.22 -0.66 -14.11
CA GLU A 86 -5.51 0.46 -13.47
C GLU A 86 -5.09 0.20 -12.01
N GLY A 87 -5.44 -0.96 -11.46
CA GLY A 87 -5.03 -1.39 -10.12
C GLY A 87 -4.87 -2.91 -10.08
N ILE A 88 -3.96 -3.40 -9.25
CA ILE A 88 -3.72 -4.84 -9.04
C ILE A 88 -4.12 -5.17 -7.60
N TYR A 89 -4.88 -6.25 -7.42
CA TYR A 89 -5.20 -6.77 -6.09
C TYR A 89 -4.23 -7.90 -5.76
N LEU A 90 -3.58 -7.86 -4.59
CA LEU A 90 -2.80 -8.98 -4.08
C LEU A 90 -3.60 -9.62 -2.96
N GLY A 91 -4.04 -10.86 -3.18
CA GLY A 91 -4.93 -11.59 -2.27
C GLY A 91 -4.18 -12.70 -1.55
N GLY A 92 -4.24 -12.70 -0.21
CA GLY A 92 -3.56 -13.69 0.63
C GLY A 92 -3.98 -15.14 0.35
N TRP A 93 -5.20 -15.37 -0.15
CA TRP A 93 -5.64 -16.69 -0.59
C TRP A 93 -4.76 -17.25 -1.71
N ALA A 94 -4.44 -16.46 -2.73
CA ALA A 94 -3.62 -16.91 -3.86
C ALA A 94 -2.17 -17.17 -3.42
N THR A 95 -1.66 -16.33 -2.51
CA THR A 95 -0.36 -16.52 -1.85
C THR A 95 -0.32 -17.86 -1.10
N SER A 96 -1.35 -18.15 -0.29
CA SER A 96 -1.48 -19.41 0.44
C SER A 96 -1.55 -20.63 -0.47
N ALA A 97 -2.35 -20.54 -1.53
CA ALA A 97 -2.54 -21.63 -2.49
C ALA A 97 -1.31 -21.87 -3.37
N LYS A 98 -0.44 -20.87 -3.54
CA LYS A 98 0.81 -21.00 -4.30
C LYS A 98 1.93 -21.64 -3.46
N GLY A 99 1.93 -21.39 -2.15
CA GLY A 99 3.03 -21.76 -1.27
C GLY A 99 4.32 -20.99 -1.62
N SER A 100 5.45 -21.44 -1.06
CA SER A 100 6.75 -20.83 -1.30
C SER A 100 7.88 -21.86 -1.24
N ILE A 101 9.13 -21.41 -1.37
CA ILE A 101 10.30 -22.28 -1.16
C ILE A 101 10.41 -22.82 0.28
N THR A 102 9.77 -22.16 1.24
CA THR A 102 9.80 -22.53 2.66
C THR A 102 8.48 -23.10 3.16
N GLU A 103 7.46 -23.19 2.31
CA GLU A 103 6.11 -23.57 2.73
C GLU A 103 5.32 -24.32 1.67
N ASP A 104 4.64 -25.36 2.12
CA ASP A 104 3.69 -26.09 1.30
C ASP A 104 2.46 -25.22 0.96
N PRO A 105 1.91 -25.35 -0.25
CA PRO A 105 0.60 -24.82 -0.58
C PRO A 105 -0.47 -25.24 0.43
N GLY A 106 -1.32 -24.30 0.84
CA GLY A 106 -2.29 -24.55 1.90
C GLY A 106 -3.57 -23.70 1.82
N PRO A 107 -4.59 -24.06 2.61
CA PRO A 107 -5.82 -23.28 2.73
C PRO A 107 -5.54 -21.89 3.29
N ASP A 108 -6.38 -20.91 2.94
CA ASP A 108 -6.25 -19.52 3.37
C ASP A 108 -6.53 -19.35 4.88
N LEU A 109 -5.49 -19.64 5.66
CA LEU A 109 -5.49 -19.56 7.13
C LEU A 109 -4.53 -18.49 7.64
N ALA A 110 -3.88 -17.74 6.73
CA ALA A 110 -2.80 -16.80 7.04
C ALA A 110 -1.70 -17.42 7.95
N SER A 111 -1.44 -18.71 7.78
CA SER A 111 -0.42 -19.45 8.54
C SER A 111 1.00 -19.27 7.98
N TYR A 112 1.12 -18.59 6.83
CA TYR A 112 2.38 -18.30 6.17
C TYR A 112 3.14 -17.12 6.81
N PRO A 113 4.48 -16.99 6.65
CA PRO A 113 5.23 -15.86 7.15
C PRO A 113 4.62 -14.54 6.74
N LEU A 114 4.62 -13.59 7.67
CA LEU A 114 4.09 -12.25 7.46
C LEU A 114 4.70 -11.53 6.22
N SER A 115 5.92 -11.92 5.82
CA SER A 115 6.60 -11.32 4.67
C SER A 115 6.06 -11.78 3.31
N GLN A 116 5.35 -12.91 3.21
CA GLN A 116 5.02 -13.50 1.90
C GLN A 116 4.27 -12.56 0.97
N VAL A 117 3.20 -11.91 1.44
CA VAL A 117 2.43 -10.97 0.61
C VAL A 117 3.26 -9.71 0.25
N PRO A 118 3.99 -9.08 1.20
CA PRO A 118 4.97 -8.05 0.85
C PRO A 118 6.02 -8.49 -0.19
N ASP A 119 6.54 -9.70 -0.08
CA ASP A 119 7.57 -10.25 -0.97
C ASP A 119 6.99 -10.49 -2.38
N GLU A 120 5.71 -10.84 -2.50
CA GLU A 120 5.00 -10.90 -3.79
C GLU A 120 4.78 -9.52 -4.44
N ALA A 121 4.74 -8.46 -3.62
CA ALA A 121 4.59 -7.07 -4.08
C ALA A 121 5.94 -6.39 -4.36
N ALA A 122 7.04 -7.00 -3.90
CA ALA A 122 8.39 -6.49 -4.02
C ALA A 122 9.03 -6.84 -5.38
N PRO A 123 10.02 -6.06 -5.84
CA PRO A 123 10.82 -6.38 -7.02
C PRO A 123 11.69 -7.62 -6.85
#